data_AF-A0A9D5G9P2-F1
#
_entry.id   AF-A0A9D5G9P2-F1
#
_cell.length_a   1.000
_cell.length_b   1.000
_cell.length_c   1.000
_cell.angle_alpha   90.00
_cell.angle_beta   90.00
_cell.angle_gamma   90.00
#
_symmetry.space_group_name_H-M   'P 1'
#
loop_
_entity.id
_entity.type
_entity.pdbx_description
1 polymer ?
#
loop_
_entity_poly.entity_id
_entity_poly.type
_entity_poly.pdbx_seq_one_letter_code
_entity_poly.pdbx_strand_id
1 'polypeptide(L)'
;MHGLSYTFEEYNGLGPPDADFTRVYANLVRGGKSDRKLVLDGEYLLVSKVLWLRPNIVLLCVPEGITSSFSNEVTLSTDGSDETVYTVLRSQADLAAAGDGHARTAPCSDGSKTVVSPP
;
A
#
# COMPACT_ATOMS: atom_id res chain seq x y z
N MET A 1 -1.86 -20.90 6.61
CA MET A 1 -0.96 -19.94 5.94
C MET A 1 -0.48 -18.96 6.99
N HIS A 2 0.83 -18.75 7.12
CA HIS A 2 1.40 -17.73 8.01
C HIS A 2 2.04 -16.66 7.13
N GLY A 3 1.76 -15.39 7.38
CA GLY A 3 2.38 -14.32 6.59
C GLY A 3 1.74 -12.97 6.77
N LEU A 4 2.51 -11.97 6.37
CA LEU A 4 2.09 -10.59 6.23
C LEU A 4 1.72 -10.34 4.77
N SER A 5 0.58 -9.69 4.52
CA SER A 5 0.10 -9.41 3.17
C SER A 5 -0.64 -8.08 3.09
N TYR A 6 -0.75 -7.54 1.88
CA TYR A 6 -1.57 -6.38 1.59
C TYR A 6 -2.78 -6.78 0.77
N THR A 7 -3.96 -6.30 1.16
CA THR A 7 -5.22 -6.49 0.42
C THR A 7 -5.74 -5.15 -0.05
N PHE A 8 -6.26 -5.13 -1.26
CA PHE A 8 -6.87 -3.98 -1.92
C PHE A 8 -8.37 -4.23 -2.03
N GLU A 9 -9.17 -3.29 -1.55
CA GLU A 9 -10.60 -3.24 -1.79
C GLU A 9 -10.88 -2.03 -2.67
N GLU A 10 -11.25 -2.30 -3.93
CA GLU A 10 -11.65 -1.30 -4.91
C GLU A 10 -13.20 -1.33 -5.00
N TYR A 11 -13.81 -0.16 -4.84
CA TYR A 11 -15.24 0.05 -5.02
C TYR A 11 -15.42 0.93 -6.24
N ASN A 12 -16.09 0.42 -7.27
CA ASN A 12 -16.40 1.21 -8.46
C ASN A 12 -17.72 1.95 -8.23
N GLY A 13 -17.66 3.27 -8.20
CA GLY A 13 -18.84 4.12 -8.16
C GLY A 13 -19.64 3.97 -9.45
N LEU A 14 -20.96 4.15 -9.40
CA LEU A 14 -21.80 4.14 -10.60
C LEU A 14 -21.83 5.50 -11.33
N GLY A 15 -20.90 6.39 -10.97
CA GLY A 15 -20.83 7.77 -11.42
C GLY A 15 -21.27 8.76 -10.33
N PRO A 16 -21.08 10.07 -10.55
CA PRO A 16 -21.32 11.08 -9.53
C PRO A 16 -22.73 11.03 -8.92
N PRO A 17 -22.86 11.12 -7.57
CA PRO A 17 -21.83 11.50 -6.61
C PRO A 17 -20.94 10.34 -6.13
N ASP A 18 -21.17 9.10 -6.58
CA ASP A 18 -20.44 7.93 -6.12
C ASP A 18 -19.07 7.87 -6.82
N ALA A 19 -18.02 8.24 -6.09
CA ALA A 19 -16.64 8.15 -6.54
C ALA A 19 -16.13 6.69 -6.47
N ASP A 20 -15.21 6.35 -7.37
CA ASP A 20 -14.40 5.15 -7.19
C ASP A 20 -13.58 5.29 -5.91
N PHE A 21 -13.43 4.21 -5.15
CA PHE A 21 -12.79 4.25 -3.85
C PHE A 21 -11.83 3.08 -3.68
N THR A 22 -10.64 3.32 -3.16
CA THR A 22 -9.67 2.27 -2.88
C THR A 22 -9.31 2.28 -1.40
N ARG A 23 -9.34 1.10 -0.78
CA ARG A 23 -8.79 0.86 0.56
C ARG A 23 -7.69 -0.17 0.50
N VAL A 24 -6.61 0.11 1.20
CA VAL A 24 -5.46 -0.79 1.34
C VAL A 24 -5.31 -1.19 2.78
N TYR A 25 -5.17 -2.48 3.00
CA TYR A 25 -5.06 -3.06 4.34
C TYR A 25 -3.80 -3.90 4.46
N ALA A 26 -3.10 -3.76 5.58
CA ALA A 26 -2.11 -4.73 6.01
C ALA A 26 -2.83 -5.84 6.79
N ASN A 27 -2.46 -7.09 6.52
CA ASN A 27 -3.01 -8.26 7.17
C ASN A 27 -1.87 -9.12 7.70
N LEU A 28 -2.05 -9.65 8.90
CA LEU A 28 -1.19 -10.68 9.48
C LEU A 28 -2.04 -11.93 9.70
N VAL A 29 -1.60 -13.07 9.17
CA VAL A 29 -2.19 -14.38 9.50
C VAL A 29 -1.13 -15.22 10.21
N ARG A 30 -1.42 -15.74 11.39
CA ARG A 30 -0.51 -16.60 12.18
C ARG A 30 -1.32 -17.49 13.12
N GLY A 31 -0.96 -18.78 13.20
CA GLY A 31 -1.59 -19.72 14.13
C GLY A 31 -3.10 -19.89 13.96
N GLY A 32 -3.63 -19.70 12.75
CA GLY A 32 -5.07 -19.76 12.47
C GLY A 32 -5.86 -18.52 12.87
N LYS A 33 -5.20 -17.46 13.37
CA LYS A 33 -5.78 -16.15 13.62
C LYS A 33 -5.30 -15.13 12.59
N SER A 34 -6.07 -14.06 12.44
CA SER A 34 -5.72 -12.94 11.58
C SER A 34 -6.03 -11.61 12.23
N ASP A 35 -5.17 -10.62 12.00
CA ASP A 35 -5.45 -9.21 12.27
C ASP A 35 -5.34 -8.41 10.97
N ARG A 36 -6.10 -7.32 10.89
CA ARG A 36 -6.22 -6.48 9.70
C ARG A 36 -6.33 -5.02 10.10
N LYS A 37 -5.48 -4.17 9.51
CA LYS A 37 -5.46 -2.72 9.77
C LYS A 37 -5.51 -1.95 8.45
N LEU A 38 -6.30 -0.87 8.43
CA LEU A 38 -6.35 0.05 7.30
C LEU A 38 -5.04 0.84 7.25
N VAL A 39 -4.44 0.92 6.06
CA VAL A 39 -3.18 1.60 5.81
C VAL A 39 -3.39 2.83 4.93
N LEU A 40 -4.24 2.74 3.91
CA LEU A 40 -4.52 3.82 2.98
C LEU A 40 -6.00 3.75 2.58
N ASP A 41 -6.66 4.89 2.51
CA ASP A 41 -7.96 5.00 1.84
C ASP A 41 -8.13 6.33 1.10
N GLY A 42 -9.07 6.33 0.15
CA GLY A 42 -9.42 7.52 -0.59
C GLY A 42 -10.07 7.28 -1.95
N GLU A 43 -10.47 8.38 -2.57
CA GLU A 43 -11.24 8.44 -3.80
C GLU A 43 -10.33 8.49 -5.03
N TYR A 44 -10.76 7.80 -6.11
CA TYR A 44 -10.04 7.70 -7.38
C TYR A 44 -8.57 7.26 -7.22
N LEU A 45 -8.25 6.58 -6.11
CA LEU A 45 -6.91 6.14 -5.76
C LEU A 45 -6.51 4.95 -6.62
N LEU A 46 -5.53 5.14 -7.48
CA LEU A 46 -4.89 4.05 -8.21
C LEU A 46 -3.62 3.63 -7.48
N VAL A 47 -3.59 2.41 -6.92
CA VAL A 47 -2.32 1.80 -6.47
C VAL A 47 -1.70 1.05 -7.64
N SER A 48 -0.63 1.60 -8.20
CA SER A 48 0.04 1.02 -9.37
C SER A 48 1.08 -0.03 -9.01
N LYS A 49 1.63 -0.02 -7.78
CA LYS A 49 2.67 -0.96 -7.39
C LYS A 49 2.81 -1.11 -5.88
N VAL A 50 3.15 -2.32 -5.45
CA VAL A 50 3.43 -2.68 -4.05
C VAL A 50 4.77 -3.36 -3.98
N LEU A 51 5.71 -2.78 -3.24
CA LEU A 51 7.07 -3.28 -3.13
C LEU A 51 7.44 -3.50 -1.66
N TRP A 52 7.82 -4.72 -1.31
CA TRP A 52 8.46 -5.00 -0.03
C TRP A 52 9.92 -4.57 -0.11
N LEU A 53 10.27 -3.50 0.61
CA LEU A 53 11.65 -3.05 0.74
C LEU A 53 12.40 -3.87 1.80
N ARG A 54 11.66 -4.31 2.83
CA ARG A 54 12.08 -5.22 3.91
C ARG A 54 10.86 -6.04 4.36
N PRO A 55 11.02 -7.13 5.13
CA PRO A 55 9.88 -7.92 5.61
C PRO A 55 8.77 -7.12 6.31
N ASN A 56 9.12 -5.97 6.91
CA ASN A 56 8.20 -5.09 7.60
C ASN A 56 8.14 -3.67 7.01
N ILE A 57 8.70 -3.43 5.82
CA ILE A 57 8.64 -2.12 5.16
C ILE A 57 8.10 -2.25 3.75
N VAL A 58 7.00 -1.56 3.48
CA VAL A 58 6.28 -1.59 2.21
C VAL A 58 6.30 -0.22 1.56
N LEU A 59 6.49 -0.19 0.25
CA LEU A 59 6.32 0.98 -0.59
C LEU A 59 5.06 0.82 -1.43
N LEU A 60 4.14 1.78 -1.29
CA LEU A 60 2.95 1.93 -2.14
C LEU A 60 3.17 3.06 -3.15
N CYS A 61 3.08 2.72 -4.43
CA CYS A 61 3.13 3.69 -5.51
C CYS A 61 1.70 4.06 -5.92
N VAL A 62 1.35 5.33 -5.77
CA VAL A 62 0.00 5.88 -6.01
C VAL A 62 0.10 7.05 -7.00
N PRO A 63 0.10 6.79 -8.31
CA PRO A 63 0.28 7.84 -9.32
C PRO A 63 -0.84 8.88 -9.33
N GLU A 64 -2.06 8.53 -8.95
CA GLU A 64 -3.23 9.40 -9.02
C GLU A 64 -4.25 9.09 -7.92
N GLY A 65 -5.19 10.03 -7.75
CA GLY A 65 -6.27 9.96 -6.77
C GLY A 65 -6.10 10.90 -5.58
N ILE A 66 -7.07 10.83 -4.68
CA ILE A 66 -7.16 11.68 -3.49
C ILE A 66 -7.05 10.79 -2.26
N THR A 67 -5.94 10.91 -1.53
CA THR A 67 -5.78 10.22 -0.25
C THR A 67 -6.66 10.88 0.81
N SER A 68 -7.59 10.12 1.38
CA SER A 68 -8.43 10.54 2.50
C SER A 68 -7.72 10.29 3.83
N SER A 69 -7.14 9.10 4.01
CA SER A 69 -6.31 8.79 5.17
C SER A 69 -5.14 7.89 4.79
N PHE A 70 -4.04 8.05 5.54
CA PHE A 70 -2.84 7.23 5.39
C PHE A 70 -2.20 7.01 6.76
N SER A 71 -1.91 5.74 7.06
CA SER A 71 -1.18 5.31 8.26
C SER A 71 0.18 4.77 7.83
N ASN A 72 1.24 5.52 8.15
CA ASN A 72 2.62 5.15 7.82
C ASN A 72 3.15 3.99 8.68
N GLU A 73 2.52 3.72 9.81
CA GLU A 73 2.88 2.66 10.74
C GLU A 73 1.61 1.99 11.25
N VAL A 74 1.54 0.66 11.17
CA VAL A 74 0.47 -0.14 11.76
C VAL A 74 1.05 -1.32 12.52
N THR A 75 0.53 -1.57 13.72
CA THR A 75 0.86 -2.77 14.50
C THR A 75 -0.28 -3.77 14.40
N LEU A 76 0.06 -4.97 13.96
CA LEU A 76 -0.84 -6.12 13.79
C LEU A 76 -0.59 -7.12 14.91
N SER A 77 -1.64 -7.51 15.61
CA SER A 77 -1.54 -8.38 16.79
C SER A 77 -2.25 -9.70 16.54
N THR A 78 -1.51 -10.81 16.66
CA THR A 78 -2.07 -12.17 16.67
C THR A 78 -1.63 -12.88 17.95
N ASP A 79 -2.15 -14.08 18.22
CA ASP A 79 -1.83 -14.80 19.47
C ASP A 79 -0.32 -14.96 19.67
N GLY A 80 0.19 -14.25 20.68
CA GLY A 80 1.57 -14.35 21.15
C GLY A 80 2.60 -13.51 20.40
N SER A 81 2.19 -12.65 19.46
CA SER A 81 3.14 -11.76 18.77
C SER A 81 2.49 -10.55 18.12
N ASP A 82 3.21 -9.43 18.19
CA ASP A 82 2.92 -8.21 17.45
C ASP A 82 3.91 -8.06 16.29
N GLU A 83 3.42 -7.58 15.16
CA GLU A 83 4.25 -7.23 14.00
C GLU A 83 3.93 -5.79 13.58
N THR A 84 4.94 -4.92 13.60
CA THR A 84 4.79 -3.54 13.15
C THR A 84 5.26 -3.41 11.71
N VAL A 85 4.40 -2.86 10.86
CA VAL A 85 4.66 -2.64 9.44
C VAL A 85 4.73 -1.15 9.17
N TYR A 86 5.77 -0.74 8.45
CA TYR A 86 5.97 0.62 7.99
C TYR A 86 5.61 0.74 6.53
N THR A 87 4.74 1.68 6.21
CA THR A 87 4.31 1.98 4.85
C THR A 87 4.90 3.31 4.42
N VAL A 88 5.51 3.32 3.24
CA VAL A 88 5.95 4.52 2.55
C VAL A 88 4.99 4.74 1.38
N LEU A 89 4.35 5.90 1.34
CA LEU A 89 3.51 6.32 0.23
C LEU A 89 4.34 7.16 -0.75
N ARG A 90 4.30 6.85 -2.04
CA ARG A 90 4.93 7.64 -3.11
C ARG A 90 3.90 8.02 -4.16
N SER A 91 3.71 9.32 -4.36
CA SER A 91 2.86 9.85 -5.43
C SER A 91 3.66 10.17 -6.70
N GLN A 92 2.99 10.42 -7.83
CA GLN A 92 3.67 10.94 -9.03
C GLN A 92 4.30 12.32 -8.82
N ALA A 93 3.71 13.17 -7.96
CA ALA A 93 4.30 14.47 -7.62
C ALA A 93 5.69 14.31 -6.96
N ASP A 94 5.86 13.26 -6.16
CA ASP A 94 7.14 12.94 -5.52
C ASP A 94 8.17 12.31 -6.48
N LEU A 95 7.71 11.73 -7.61
CA LEU A 95 8.58 11.19 -8.66
C LEU A 95 9.14 12.30 -9.55
N ALA A 96 8.33 13.32 -9.84
CA ALA A 96 8.77 14.49 -10.61
C ALA A 96 9.83 15.32 -9.85
N ALA A 97 9.73 15.40 -8.52
CA ALA A 97 10.70 16.12 -7.68
C ALA A 97 12.07 15.42 -7.54
N ALA A 98 12.15 14.11 -7.82
CA ALA A 98 13.39 13.33 -7.75
C ALA A 98 14.21 13.33 -9.07
N GLY A 99 13.76 14.09 -10.08
CA GLY A 99 14.30 14.10 -11.45
C GLY A 99 15.64 14.82 -11.65
N ASP A 100 16.19 15.51 -10.64
CA ASP A 100 17.52 16.14 -10.75
C ASP A 100 18.62 15.24 -10.15
N GLY A 101 19.17 14.37 -11.01
CA GLY A 101 20.58 14.02 -10.93
C GLY A 101 21.00 12.80 -10.10
N HIS A 102 20.45 11.61 -10.35
CA HIS A 102 21.24 10.36 -10.46
C HIS A 102 20.31 9.20 -10.88
N ALA A 103 20.66 8.52 -11.97
CA ALA A 103 19.95 7.35 -12.47
C ALA A 103 20.06 6.16 -11.49
N ARG A 104 19.14 6.11 -10.53
CA ARG A 104 18.62 4.87 -9.95
C ARG A 104 17.18 4.79 -10.42
N THR A 105 16.84 3.76 -11.18
CA THR A 105 15.46 3.43 -11.60
C THR A 105 14.51 3.71 -10.45
N ALA A 106 13.63 4.71 -10.59
CA ALA A 106 12.74 5.05 -9.50
C ALA A 106 11.80 3.85 -9.29
N PRO A 107 11.59 3.37 -8.06
CA PRO A 107 10.88 2.11 -7.82
C PRO A 107 9.44 2.09 -8.36
N CYS A 108 8.85 3.27 -8.59
CA CYS A 108 7.51 3.49 -9.14
C CYS A 108 7.49 3.87 -10.65
N SER A 109 8.59 3.70 -11.40
CA SER A 109 8.70 4.17 -12.81
C SER A 109 7.86 3.38 -13.83
N ASP A 110 7.42 2.16 -13.49
CA ASP A 110 6.71 1.28 -14.43
C ASP A 110 5.25 1.18 -14.01
N GLY A 111 4.33 1.59 -14.89
CA GLY A 111 2.87 1.55 -14.69
C GLY A 111 2.24 0.15 -14.70
N SER A 112 3.00 -0.90 -14.39
CA SER A 112 2.49 -2.28 -14.30
C SER A 112 2.20 -2.65 -12.85
N LYS A 113 0.93 -2.99 -12.55
CA LYS A 113 0.49 -3.55 -11.26
C LYS A 113 1.29 -4.82 -10.94
N THR A 114 2.37 -4.67 -10.17
CA THR A 114 3.17 -5.78 -9.66
C THR A 114 3.04 -5.80 -8.14
N VAL A 115 2.47 -6.88 -7.62
CA VAL A 115 2.49 -7.22 -6.19
C VAL A 115 3.54 -8.29 -6.00
N VAL A 116 4.59 -7.98 -5.26
CA VAL A 116 5.62 -8.97 -4.89
C VAL A 116 5.31 -9.47 -3.49
N SER A 117 5.55 -10.75 -3.20
CA SER A 117 5.47 -11.27 -1.83
C SER A 117 6.64 -10.74 -0.98
N PRO A 118 6.50 -10.66 0.36
CA PRO A 118 7.64 -10.39 1.22
C PRO A 118 8.77 -11.41 0.98
N PRO A 119 10.05 -11.01 1.09
CA PRO A 119 11.20 -11.90 0.94
C PRO A 119 11.28 -12.96 2.06
#